data_AF-A0A2J8N676-F1
#
_entry.id   AF-A0A2J8N676-F1
#
_cell.length_a   1.000
_cell.length_b   1.000
_cell.length_c   1.000
_cell.angle_alpha   90.00
_cell.angle_beta   90.00
_cell.angle_gamma   90.00
#
_symmetry.space_group_name_H-M   'P 1'
#
loop_
_entity.id
_entity.type
_entity.pdbx_description
1 polymer ?
#
loop_
_entity_poly.entity_id
_entity_poly.type
_entity_poly.pdbx_seq_one_letter_code
_entity_poly.pdbx_strand_id
1 'polypeptide(L)'
;ALIRLIEDGRGCEVIQEIKSFSQEGRTTKQEPMLFALAICSQCSDISTKQAAFKAVSEVCRIPTHLFTFIQFKKDLKESMKCGMWGRALRKAIADWYNEKGGMALALAVTKYKQRNGWSHKDLLRLSHLKPSSEVKLEKTATQKGGFTFQFCGLKPRLAIVTKYITKGWKEVHELYKEKALSVETEKLLKYLEA
;
A
#
# COMPACT_ATOMS: atom_id res chain seq x y z
N ALA A 1 -18.25 23.21 -4.71
CA ALA A 1 -16.99 23.98 -4.76
C ALA A 1 -15.86 23.14 -5.37
N LEU A 2 -15.44 22.04 -4.74
CA LEU A 2 -14.33 21.20 -5.24
C LEU A 2 -14.50 20.71 -6.69
N ILE A 3 -15.68 20.17 -7.04
CA ILE A 3 -15.94 19.68 -8.41
C ILE A 3 -15.77 20.81 -9.45
N ARG A 4 -16.26 22.02 -9.14
CA ARG A 4 -16.12 23.19 -10.03
C ARG A 4 -14.65 23.53 -10.27
N LEU A 5 -13.80 23.51 -9.24
CA LEU A 5 -12.36 23.74 -9.41
C LEU A 5 -11.70 22.73 -10.35
N ILE A 6 -12.16 21.48 -10.33
CA ILE A 6 -11.65 20.44 -11.23
C ILE A 6 -12.16 20.67 -12.65
N GLU A 7 -13.43 21.04 -12.81
CA GLU A 7 -14.04 21.39 -14.10
C GLU A 7 -13.37 22.62 -14.74
N ASP A 8 -12.95 23.59 -13.92
CA ASP A 8 -12.20 24.79 -14.34
C ASP A 8 -10.71 24.48 -14.65
N GLY A 9 -10.28 23.22 -14.63
CA GLY A 9 -8.90 22.81 -14.94
C GLY A 9 -7.89 23.04 -13.81
N ARG A 10 -8.35 23.42 -12.61
CA ARG A 10 -7.50 23.76 -11.45
C ARG A 10 -7.28 22.58 -10.49
N GLY A 11 -7.58 21.35 -10.91
CA GLY A 11 -7.48 20.19 -10.03
C GLY A 11 -6.05 19.87 -9.58
N CYS A 12 -5.02 20.22 -10.35
CA CYS A 12 -3.62 20.08 -9.89
C CYS A 12 -3.29 21.02 -8.73
N GLU A 13 -3.81 22.26 -8.72
CA GLU A 13 -3.65 23.20 -7.60
C GLU A 13 -4.29 22.63 -6.33
N VAL A 14 -5.49 22.05 -6.47
CA VAL A 14 -6.18 21.37 -5.36
C VAL A 14 -5.30 20.26 -4.75
N ILE A 15 -4.64 19.46 -5.59
CA ILE A 15 -3.74 18.40 -5.10
C ILE A 15 -2.52 18.99 -4.36
N GLN A 16 -1.95 20.09 -4.85
CA GLN A 16 -0.85 20.75 -4.14
C GLN A 16 -1.29 21.29 -2.78
N GLU A 17 -2.46 21.89 -2.69
CA GLU A 17 -3.02 22.38 -1.43
C GLU A 17 -3.25 21.24 -0.44
N ILE A 18 -3.83 20.12 -0.91
CA ILE A 18 -4.01 18.90 -0.13
C ILE A 18 -2.67 18.40 0.43
N LYS A 19 -1.62 18.38 -0.39
CA LYS A 19 -0.28 17.95 0.04
C LYS A 19 0.31 18.88 1.09
N SER A 20 0.29 20.19 0.86
CA SER A 20 0.78 21.20 1.81
C SER A 20 0.07 21.06 3.16
N PHE A 21 -1.25 20.99 3.18
CA PHE A 21 -2.03 20.83 4.42
C PHE A 21 -1.73 19.52 5.15
N SER A 22 -1.48 18.43 4.41
CA SER A 22 -1.13 17.14 5.01
C SER A 22 0.24 17.16 5.67
N GLN A 23 1.22 17.76 4.99
CA GLN A 23 2.62 17.83 5.44
C GLN A 23 2.79 18.81 6.60
N GLU A 24 2.16 19.98 6.51
CA GLU A 24 2.20 21.03 7.55
C GLU A 24 1.33 20.69 8.76
N GLY A 25 0.43 19.70 8.67
CA GLY A 25 -0.42 19.28 9.78
C GLY A 25 -1.48 20.32 10.18
N ARG A 26 -1.87 21.20 9.25
CA ARG A 26 -2.81 22.32 9.50
C ARG A 26 -4.27 21.90 9.69
N THR A 27 -4.57 20.62 9.50
CA THR A 27 -5.93 20.09 9.59
C THR A 27 -6.18 19.44 10.95
N THR A 28 -7.26 19.83 11.62
CA THR A 28 -7.73 19.19 12.88
C THR A 28 -8.21 17.75 12.67
N LYS A 29 -8.73 17.45 11.46
CA LYS A 29 -9.23 16.13 11.04
C LYS A 29 -8.73 15.82 9.63
N GLN A 30 -8.39 14.56 9.37
CA GLN A 30 -7.80 14.13 8.10
C GLN A 30 -8.87 13.75 7.07
N GLU A 31 -10.07 13.41 7.50
CA GLU A 31 -11.17 12.91 6.69
C GLU A 31 -11.56 13.85 5.54
N PRO A 32 -11.72 15.18 5.74
CA PRO A 32 -12.07 16.08 4.64
C PRO A 32 -11.03 16.11 3.53
N MET A 33 -9.74 16.08 3.91
CA MET A 33 -8.62 16.04 2.98
C MET A 33 -8.61 14.72 2.19
N LEU A 34 -8.80 13.59 2.87
CA LEU A 34 -8.85 12.27 2.23
C LEU A 34 -10.06 12.13 1.29
N PHE A 35 -11.19 12.73 1.66
CA PHE A 35 -12.38 12.79 0.81
C PHE A 35 -12.13 13.63 -0.45
N ALA A 36 -11.51 14.80 -0.31
CA ALA A 36 -11.13 15.64 -1.46
C ALA A 36 -10.14 14.91 -2.40
N LEU A 37 -9.15 14.22 -1.84
CA LEU A 37 -8.22 13.39 -2.61
C LEU A 37 -8.95 12.24 -3.34
N ALA A 38 -9.95 11.62 -2.70
CA ALA A 38 -10.75 10.56 -3.29
C ALA A 38 -11.56 11.06 -4.50
N ILE A 39 -12.15 12.26 -4.42
CA ILE A 39 -12.83 12.92 -5.55
C ILE A 39 -11.85 13.18 -6.69
N CYS A 40 -10.70 13.80 -6.41
CA CYS A 40 -9.68 14.11 -7.42
C CYS A 40 -9.13 12.84 -8.10
N SER A 41 -9.05 11.71 -7.38
CA SER A 41 -8.62 10.44 -7.97
C SER A 41 -9.66 9.77 -8.89
N GLN A 42 -10.89 10.31 -8.95
CA GLN A 42 -12.03 9.77 -9.70
C GLN A 42 -12.57 10.74 -10.75
N CYS A 43 -11.99 11.93 -10.89
CA CYS A 43 -12.44 12.93 -11.87
C CYS A 43 -12.15 12.50 -13.32
N SER A 44 -12.77 13.19 -14.28
CA SER A 44 -12.52 12.99 -15.71
C SER A 44 -11.13 13.46 -16.13
N ASP A 45 -10.64 14.57 -15.57
CA ASP A 45 -9.32 15.12 -15.88
C ASP A 45 -8.18 14.16 -15.52
N ILE A 46 -7.37 13.83 -16.54
CA ILE A 46 -6.26 12.87 -16.44
C ILE A 46 -5.13 13.46 -15.61
N SER A 47 -4.84 14.76 -15.75
CA SER A 47 -3.71 15.40 -15.08
C SER A 47 -3.93 15.40 -13.56
N THR A 48 -5.11 15.83 -13.11
CA THR A 48 -5.54 15.79 -11.71
C THR A 48 -5.56 14.37 -11.16
N LYS A 49 -6.10 13.41 -11.92
CA LYS A 49 -6.15 12.00 -11.49
C LYS A 49 -4.74 11.43 -11.27
N GLN A 50 -3.81 11.69 -12.17
CA GLN A 50 -2.42 11.24 -12.03
C GLN A 50 -1.73 11.91 -10.84
N ALA A 51 -1.93 13.23 -10.66
CA ALA A 51 -1.40 13.95 -9.51
C ALA A 51 -1.96 13.41 -8.19
N ALA A 52 -3.27 13.14 -8.14
CA ALA A 52 -3.93 12.56 -6.97
C ALA A 52 -3.34 11.21 -6.57
N PHE A 53 -3.12 10.30 -7.53
CA PHE A 53 -2.53 8.99 -7.25
C PHE A 53 -1.07 9.08 -6.81
N LYS A 54 -0.29 10.01 -7.37
CA LYS A 54 1.10 10.26 -6.92
C LYS A 54 1.13 10.79 -5.48
N ALA A 55 0.17 11.62 -5.09
CA ALA A 55 0.08 12.19 -3.75
C ALA A 55 -0.34 11.18 -2.66
N VAL A 56 -0.82 9.97 -3.03
CA VAL A 56 -1.34 9.00 -2.05
C VAL A 56 -0.32 8.60 -1.00
N SER A 57 0.94 8.33 -1.37
CA SER A 57 1.96 7.92 -0.40
C SER A 57 2.38 9.02 0.56
N GLU A 58 2.34 10.27 0.09
CA GLU A 58 2.65 11.46 0.87
C GLU A 58 1.51 11.81 1.85
N VAL A 59 0.26 11.75 1.38
CA VAL A 59 -0.93 12.13 2.17
C VAL A 59 -1.36 11.01 3.12
N CYS A 60 -1.40 9.77 2.64
CA CYS A 60 -1.82 8.61 3.44
C CYS A 60 -0.67 8.08 4.30
N ARG A 61 -0.18 8.86 5.26
CA ARG A 61 1.01 8.49 6.06
C ARG A 61 0.90 7.17 6.83
N ILE A 62 -0.29 6.86 7.35
CA ILE A 62 -0.59 5.67 8.17
C ILE A 62 -1.72 4.82 7.55
N PRO A 63 -1.88 3.53 7.95
CA PRO A 63 -2.92 2.66 7.42
C PRO A 63 -4.34 3.22 7.55
N THR A 64 -4.67 3.90 8.66
CA THR A 64 -6.00 4.51 8.85
C THR A 64 -6.35 5.48 7.72
N HIS A 65 -5.39 6.30 7.27
CA HIS A 65 -5.62 7.25 6.18
C HIS A 65 -5.86 6.52 4.86
N LEU A 66 -5.04 5.50 4.59
CA LEU A 66 -5.19 4.68 3.39
C LEU A 66 -6.56 3.98 3.37
N PHE A 67 -6.95 3.33 4.46
CA PHE A 67 -8.26 2.67 4.57
C PHE A 67 -9.43 3.65 4.43
N THR A 68 -9.31 4.84 5.01
CA THR A 68 -10.33 5.90 4.88
C THR A 68 -10.44 6.40 3.45
N PHE A 69 -9.31 6.62 2.76
CA PHE A 69 -9.28 6.99 1.35
C PHE A 69 -9.94 5.91 0.47
N ILE A 70 -9.63 4.63 0.68
CA ILE A 70 -10.27 3.54 -0.06
C ILE A 70 -11.78 3.49 0.23
N GLN A 71 -12.19 3.71 1.48
CA GLN A 71 -13.60 3.77 1.85
C GLN A 71 -14.32 4.91 1.12
N PHE A 72 -13.77 6.11 1.11
CA PHE A 72 -14.37 7.23 0.35
C PHE A 72 -14.44 6.94 -1.15
N LYS A 73 -13.44 6.29 -1.73
CA LYS A 73 -13.51 5.87 -3.14
C LYS A 73 -14.64 4.87 -3.39
N LYS A 74 -14.87 3.95 -2.45
CA LYS A 74 -16.00 3.00 -2.53
C LYS A 74 -17.33 3.74 -2.49
N ASP A 75 -17.49 4.69 -1.59
CA ASP A 75 -18.74 5.44 -1.42
C ASP A 75 -19.04 6.36 -2.61
N LEU A 76 -18.00 6.92 -3.22
CA LEU A 76 -18.13 7.78 -4.40
C LEU A 76 -18.42 7.02 -5.70
N LYS A 77 -18.18 5.70 -5.74
CA LYS A 77 -18.28 4.85 -6.95
C LYS A 77 -19.62 5.02 -7.67
N GLU A 78 -20.73 4.98 -6.93
CA GLU A 78 -22.08 5.07 -7.48
C GLU A 78 -22.38 6.49 -7.99
N SER A 79 -22.08 7.50 -7.16
CA SER A 79 -22.34 8.91 -7.50
C SER A 79 -21.54 9.39 -8.73
N MET A 80 -20.26 9.00 -8.84
CA MET A 80 -19.37 9.41 -9.92
C MET A 80 -19.42 8.45 -11.12
N LYS A 81 -20.24 7.39 -11.07
CA LYS A 81 -20.41 6.36 -12.12
C LYS A 81 -19.07 5.85 -12.67
N CYS A 82 -18.10 5.62 -11.80
CA CYS A 82 -16.74 5.21 -12.20
C CYS A 82 -16.29 3.93 -11.48
N GLY A 83 -15.40 3.17 -12.12
CA GLY A 83 -14.84 1.96 -11.53
C GLY A 83 -13.82 2.28 -10.44
N MET A 84 -13.85 1.52 -9.33
CA MET A 84 -12.90 1.73 -8.21
C MET A 84 -11.52 1.12 -8.48
N TRP A 85 -11.45 -0.15 -8.91
CA TRP A 85 -10.21 -0.93 -9.02
C TRP A 85 -9.51 -0.84 -10.39
N GLY A 86 -9.26 0.38 -10.86
CA GLY A 86 -8.47 0.62 -12.07
C GLY A 86 -6.98 0.32 -11.90
N ARG A 87 -6.22 0.32 -13.01
CA ARG A 87 -4.75 0.12 -12.99
C ARG A 87 -4.05 1.14 -12.09
N ALA A 88 -4.50 2.39 -12.12
CA ALA A 88 -3.90 3.47 -11.33
C ALA A 88 -4.06 3.26 -9.81
N LEU A 89 -5.24 2.85 -9.33
CA LEU A 89 -5.45 2.57 -7.91
C LEU A 89 -4.61 1.38 -7.44
N ARG A 90 -4.59 0.30 -8.23
CA ARG A 90 -3.77 -0.88 -7.92
C ARG A 90 -2.29 -0.51 -7.79
N LYS A 91 -1.78 0.29 -8.72
CA LYS A 91 -0.41 0.82 -8.67
C LYS A 91 -0.17 1.70 -7.44
N ALA A 92 -1.04 2.67 -7.16
CA ALA A 92 -0.87 3.57 -6.02
C ALA A 92 -0.84 2.83 -4.67
N ILE A 93 -1.71 1.83 -4.48
CA ILE A 93 -1.69 0.98 -3.28
C ILE A 93 -0.42 0.14 -3.25
N ALA A 94 -0.01 -0.43 -4.37
CA ALA A 94 1.22 -1.23 -4.43
C ALA A 94 2.45 -0.41 -4.06
N ASP A 95 2.57 0.79 -4.65
CA ASP A 95 3.64 1.74 -4.36
C ASP A 95 3.62 2.15 -2.88
N TRP A 96 2.45 2.39 -2.29
CA TRP A 96 2.32 2.69 -0.86
C TRP A 96 2.95 1.63 0.05
N TYR A 97 2.75 0.33 -0.25
CA TYR A 97 3.37 -0.75 0.52
C TYR A 97 4.86 -0.91 0.22
N ASN A 98 5.25 -0.79 -1.07
CA ASN A 98 6.62 -0.96 -1.53
C ASN A 98 7.58 0.15 -1.05
N GLU A 99 7.07 1.36 -0.86
CA GLU A 99 7.84 2.51 -0.35
C GLU A 99 8.13 2.42 1.15
N LYS A 100 7.34 1.65 1.92
CA LYS A 100 7.57 1.48 3.36
C LYS A 100 8.70 0.49 3.62
N GLY A 101 9.61 0.85 4.52
CA GLY A 101 10.61 -0.09 5.04
C GLY A 101 9.93 -1.26 5.77
N GLY A 102 10.47 -2.47 5.63
CA GLY A 102 9.80 -3.67 6.16
C GLY A 102 9.49 -3.64 7.66
N MET A 103 10.39 -3.08 8.50
CA MET A 103 10.12 -2.91 9.93
C MET A 103 9.01 -1.88 10.19
N ALA A 104 9.04 -0.74 9.49
CA ALA A 104 8.00 0.28 9.60
C ALA A 104 6.63 -0.26 9.15
N LEU A 105 6.62 -1.09 8.10
CA LEU A 105 5.41 -1.74 7.64
C LEU A 105 4.91 -2.78 8.65
N ALA A 106 5.80 -3.58 9.24
CA ALA A 106 5.44 -4.54 10.28
C ALA A 106 4.76 -3.84 11.47
N LEU A 107 5.36 -2.77 11.98
CA LEU A 107 4.79 -1.93 13.03
C LEU A 107 3.40 -1.38 12.65
N ALA A 108 3.25 -0.94 11.40
CA ALA A 108 1.99 -0.40 10.91
C ALA A 108 0.89 -1.48 10.85
N VAL A 109 1.20 -2.67 10.34
CA VAL A 109 0.19 -3.72 10.12
C VAL A 109 -0.21 -4.46 11.38
N THR A 110 0.69 -4.56 12.37
CA THR A 110 0.36 -5.12 13.69
C THR A 110 -0.47 -4.13 14.52
N LYS A 111 -0.13 -2.83 14.46
CA LYS A 111 -0.85 -1.77 15.18
C LYS A 111 -2.24 -1.48 14.58
N TYR A 112 -2.35 -1.43 13.25
CA TYR A 112 -3.57 -1.05 12.54
C TYR A 112 -4.10 -2.19 11.67
N LYS A 113 -4.46 -3.32 12.28
CA LYS A 113 -4.93 -4.52 11.57
C LYS A 113 -6.04 -4.24 10.56
N GLN A 114 -7.03 -3.43 10.96
CA GLN A 114 -8.15 -2.99 10.12
C GLN A 114 -8.74 -1.66 10.61
N ARG A 115 -9.28 -0.83 9.71
CA ARG A 115 -10.09 0.35 10.02
C ARG A 115 -11.13 0.57 8.92
N ASN A 116 -12.27 1.18 9.28
CA ASN A 116 -13.34 1.53 8.34
C ASN A 116 -13.79 0.36 7.44
N GLY A 117 -13.81 -0.86 7.99
CA GLY A 117 -14.18 -2.07 7.25
C GLY A 117 -13.12 -2.62 6.28
N TRP A 118 -11.92 -2.03 6.24
CA TRP A 118 -10.81 -2.48 5.40
C TRP A 118 -9.68 -3.07 6.23
N SER A 119 -9.13 -4.20 5.76
CA SER A 119 -7.91 -4.80 6.31
C SER A 119 -6.75 -4.70 5.32
N HIS A 120 -5.51 -4.85 5.84
CA HIS A 120 -4.34 -4.97 4.96
C HIS A 120 -4.49 -6.14 3.98
N LYS A 121 -5.09 -7.26 4.41
CA LYS A 121 -5.32 -8.44 3.57
C LYS A 121 -6.23 -8.12 2.37
N ASP A 122 -7.26 -7.30 2.57
CA ASP A 122 -8.15 -6.87 1.48
C ASP A 122 -7.41 -6.04 0.44
N LEU A 123 -6.64 -5.04 0.91
CA LEU A 123 -5.89 -4.16 0.02
C LEU A 123 -4.82 -4.93 -0.76
N LEU A 124 -4.12 -5.87 -0.14
CA LEU A 124 -3.13 -6.72 -0.82
C LEU A 124 -3.78 -7.58 -1.90
N ARG A 125 -4.92 -8.21 -1.59
CA ARG A 125 -5.68 -9.03 -2.53
C ARG A 125 -6.16 -8.22 -3.73
N LEU A 126 -6.73 -7.04 -3.50
CA LEU A 126 -7.36 -6.24 -4.54
C LEU A 126 -6.38 -5.39 -5.36
N SER A 127 -5.27 -4.97 -4.75
CA SER A 127 -4.18 -4.28 -5.46
C SER A 127 -3.35 -5.21 -6.34
N HIS A 128 -3.43 -6.53 -6.10
CA HIS A 128 -2.52 -7.51 -6.69
C HIS A 128 -1.06 -7.11 -6.40
N LEU A 129 -0.77 -6.74 -5.14
CA LEU A 129 0.56 -6.29 -4.75
C LEU A 129 1.58 -7.35 -5.15
N LYS A 130 2.54 -6.93 -5.97
CA LYS A 130 3.82 -7.61 -6.13
C LYS A 130 4.82 -6.88 -5.24
N PRO A 131 5.31 -7.51 -4.16
CA PRO A 131 6.45 -6.98 -3.45
C PRO A 131 7.56 -6.70 -4.46
N SER A 132 8.18 -5.52 -4.44
CA SER A 132 9.25 -5.13 -5.38
C SER A 132 10.46 -6.08 -5.39
N SER A 133 10.46 -7.07 -4.51
CA SER A 133 11.37 -8.19 -4.41
C SER A 133 10.58 -9.49 -4.42
N GLU A 134 9.87 -9.80 -5.52
CA GLU A 134 9.36 -11.15 -5.73
C GLU A 134 10.56 -12.11 -5.67
N VAL A 135 10.58 -12.96 -4.63
CA VAL A 135 11.29 -14.23 -4.70
C VAL A 135 10.60 -15.00 -5.81
N LYS A 136 11.13 -14.91 -7.04
CA LYS A 136 10.78 -15.88 -8.06
C LYS A 136 11.16 -17.25 -7.49
N LEU A 137 10.16 -18.08 -7.23
CA LEU A 137 10.35 -19.52 -7.11
C LEU A 137 10.64 -20.06 -8.52
N GLU A 138 11.80 -19.71 -9.10
CA GLU A 138 12.29 -20.41 -10.27
C GLU A 138 12.79 -21.77 -9.80
N LYS A 139 12.04 -22.81 -10.13
CA LYS A 139 12.45 -24.20 -9.93
C LYS A 139 13.57 -24.49 -10.93
N THR A 140 14.83 -24.30 -10.56
CA THR A 140 15.94 -24.83 -11.36
C THR A 140 16.17 -26.28 -10.97
N ALA A 141 15.80 -27.19 -11.88
CA ALA A 141 16.10 -28.61 -11.73
C ALA A 141 17.63 -28.80 -11.77
N THR A 142 18.20 -29.39 -10.72
CA THR A 142 19.60 -29.85 -10.75
C THR A 142 19.60 -31.32 -11.18
N GLN A 143 20.54 -31.73 -12.05
CA GLN A 143 20.63 -33.07 -12.67
C GLN A 143 20.80 -34.25 -11.68
N LYS A 144 20.77 -34.02 -10.36
CA LYS A 144 20.91 -35.06 -9.32
C LYS A 144 19.85 -34.95 -8.22
N GLY A 145 18.58 -34.81 -8.58
CA GLY A 145 17.43 -35.06 -7.68
C GLY A 145 17.29 -34.18 -6.43
N GLY A 146 18.19 -33.24 -6.18
CA GLY A 146 18.11 -32.25 -5.11
C GLY A 146 17.67 -30.89 -5.65
N PHE A 147 16.65 -30.30 -5.03
CA PHE A 147 16.30 -28.90 -5.24
C PHE A 147 17.23 -28.03 -4.39
N THR A 148 18.08 -27.24 -5.02
CA THR A 148 18.81 -26.16 -4.34
C THR A 148 18.15 -24.83 -4.68
N PHE A 149 17.78 -24.07 -3.66
CA PHE A 149 17.16 -22.75 -3.81
C PHE A 149 18.26 -21.70 -3.84
N GLN A 150 18.57 -21.16 -5.02
CA GLN A 150 19.50 -20.04 -5.12
C GLN A 150 18.75 -18.71 -4.98
N PHE A 151 19.10 -17.95 -3.94
CA PHE A 151 18.49 -16.66 -3.63
C PHE A 151 19.27 -15.52 -4.28
N CYS A 152 18.65 -14.78 -5.19
CA CYS A 152 19.15 -13.49 -5.64
C CYS A 152 18.02 -12.48 -5.60
N GLY A 153 18.07 -11.52 -4.66
CA GLY A 153 17.05 -10.48 -4.53
C GLY A 153 17.11 -9.72 -3.21
N LEU A 154 17.74 -8.54 -3.25
CA LEU A 154 17.75 -7.53 -2.19
C LEU A 154 16.32 -7.16 -1.76
N LYS A 155 16.03 -7.28 -0.45
CA LYS A 155 14.83 -6.86 0.34
C LYS A 155 13.80 -7.95 0.73
N PRO A 156 14.20 -9.05 1.40
CA PRO A 156 13.27 -10.08 1.93
C PRO A 156 12.19 -9.55 2.89
N ARG A 157 12.43 -8.37 3.50
CA ARG A 157 11.62 -7.79 4.56
C ARG A 157 10.17 -7.49 4.15
N LEU A 158 9.92 -7.02 2.93
CA LEU A 158 8.55 -6.73 2.48
C LEU A 158 7.77 -8.02 2.24
N ALA A 159 8.40 -8.99 1.57
CA ALA A 159 7.79 -10.30 1.30
C ALA A 159 7.39 -11.03 2.60
N ILE A 160 8.22 -10.94 3.64
CA ILE A 160 7.91 -11.47 4.98
C ILE A 160 6.61 -10.86 5.52
N VAL A 161 6.49 -9.53 5.50
CA VAL A 161 5.32 -8.83 6.04
C VAL A 161 4.07 -9.10 5.20
N THR A 162 4.17 -9.10 3.87
CA THR A 162 3.07 -9.47 2.98
C THR A 162 2.59 -10.92 3.23
N LYS A 163 3.54 -11.86 3.43
CA LYS A 163 3.23 -13.24 3.78
C LYS A 163 2.56 -13.33 5.16
N TYR A 164 3.07 -12.62 6.17
CA TYR A 164 2.46 -12.53 7.50
C TYR A 164 1.00 -12.06 7.43
N ILE A 165 0.70 -11.01 6.66
CA ILE A 165 -0.66 -10.48 6.53
C ILE A 165 -1.61 -11.48 5.84
N THR A 166 -1.12 -12.19 4.82
CA THR A 166 -1.97 -13.07 3.99
C THR A 166 -2.15 -14.45 4.59
N LYS A 167 -1.14 -14.96 5.28
CA LYS A 167 -1.02 -16.37 5.71
C LYS A 167 -0.77 -16.56 7.21
N GLY A 168 -0.39 -15.51 7.93
CA GLY A 168 -0.14 -15.55 9.37
C GLY A 168 1.27 -15.99 9.76
N TRP A 169 1.55 -15.92 11.07
CA TRP A 169 2.87 -16.16 11.64
C TRP A 169 3.40 -17.58 11.39
N LYS A 170 2.57 -18.61 11.55
CA LYS A 170 2.99 -20.03 11.41
C LYS A 170 3.67 -20.30 10.06
N GLU A 171 3.09 -19.82 8.97
CA GLU A 171 3.69 -19.98 7.63
C GLU A 171 4.97 -19.16 7.46
N VAL A 172 5.08 -17.99 8.11
CA VAL A 172 6.31 -17.19 8.05
C VAL A 172 7.42 -17.85 8.84
N HIS A 173 7.16 -18.30 10.07
CA HIS A 173 8.13 -18.98 10.90
C HIS A 173 8.71 -20.21 10.20
N GLU A 174 7.86 -21.08 9.65
CA GLU A 174 8.30 -22.29 8.94
C GLU A 174 9.18 -21.98 7.73
N LEU A 175 8.83 -20.94 6.95
CA LEU A 175 9.58 -20.56 5.77
C LEU A 175 10.96 -19.96 6.06
N TYR A 176 11.20 -19.45 7.26
CA TYR A 176 12.41 -18.70 7.60
C TYR A 176 13.22 -19.32 8.75
N LYS A 177 12.78 -20.44 9.34
CA LYS A 177 13.42 -21.11 10.48
C LYS A 177 14.89 -21.48 10.27
N GLU A 178 15.25 -21.97 9.08
CA GLU A 178 16.59 -22.54 8.80
C GLU A 178 17.41 -21.68 7.81
N LYS A 179 16.99 -20.45 7.54
CA LYS A 179 17.62 -19.60 6.53
C LYS A 179 18.66 -18.67 7.15
N ALA A 180 19.80 -18.52 6.49
CA ALA A 180 20.74 -17.45 6.79
C ALA A 180 20.09 -16.10 6.42
N LEU A 181 19.89 -15.25 7.42
CA LEU A 181 19.15 -14.00 7.29
C LEU A 181 20.04 -12.81 7.66
N SER A 182 19.70 -11.63 7.14
CA SER A 182 20.36 -10.41 7.58
C SER A 182 19.92 -10.05 9.00
N VAL A 183 20.78 -9.34 9.74
CA VAL A 183 20.47 -8.87 11.10
C VAL A 183 19.16 -8.07 11.15
N GLU A 184 18.88 -7.27 10.12
CA GLU A 184 17.62 -6.51 10.03
C GLU A 184 16.40 -7.40 9.77
N THR A 185 16.60 -8.54 9.13
CA THR A 185 15.52 -9.49 8.84
C THR A 185 15.20 -10.34 10.06
N GLU A 186 16.21 -10.73 10.83
CA GLU A 186 16.01 -11.39 12.13
C GLU A 186 15.29 -10.48 13.12
N LYS A 187 15.68 -9.19 13.20
CA LYS A 187 14.98 -8.19 14.02
C LYS A 187 13.50 -8.08 13.66
N LEU A 188 13.20 -8.10 12.35
CA LEU A 188 11.82 -8.08 11.85
C LEU A 188 11.05 -9.34 12.26
N LEU A 189 11.65 -10.52 12.13
CA LEU A 189 11.00 -11.79 12.52
C LEU A 189 10.73 -11.83 14.02
N LYS A 190 11.72 -11.46 14.86
CA LYS A 190 11.54 -11.35 16.32
C LYS A 190 10.41 -10.38 16.70
N TYR A 191 10.26 -9.28 15.96
CA TYR A 191 9.14 -8.36 16.17
C TYR A 191 7.77 -8.95 15.81
N LEU A 192 7.69 -9.75 14.75
CA LEU A 192 6.43 -10.38 14.31
C LEU A 192 6.02 -11.59 15.14
N GLU A 193 6.97 -12.17 15.89
CA GLU A 193 6.74 -13.25 16.85
C GLU A 193 6.09 -12.76 18.15
N ALA A 194 6.48 -11.57 18.60
CA ALA A 194 6.01 -10.92 19.83
C ALA A 194 4.55 -10.47 19.75
#